data_AF-A0A956LDM1-F1
#
_entry.id   AF-A0A956LDM1-F1
#
_cell.length_a   1.000
_cell.length_b   1.000
_cell.length_c   1.000
_cell.angle_alpha   90.00
_cell.angle_beta   90.00
_cell.angle_gamma   90.00
#
_symmetry.space_group_name_H-M   'P 1'
#
loop_
_entity.id
_entity.type
_entity.pdbx_description
1 polymer ?
#
loop_
_entity_poly.entity_id
_entity_poly.type
_entity_poly.pdbx_seq_one_letter_code
_entity_poly.pdbx_strand_id
1 'polypeptide(L)'
;MTAPAPKLPGALARVVAALLCTCCMVLSSPDADLWWLCFVGWVPWLYAIEGLQPRHAFWVGWLTGTVTVFWGFIWLTQLLMRFAGFGPVAAYPVHLLFALFQGLQWALPAALIVWARRRTGRDVLLIAPLAWTAGEALLPHVFPSYMALGWCRAPLWLQT
;
A
#
# COMPACT_ATOMS: atom_id res chain seq x y z
N MET A 1 0.23 19.68 31.73
CA MET A 1 1.52 19.28 31.12
C MET A 1 1.23 18.87 29.69
N THR A 2 1.59 19.68 28.70
CA THR A 2 1.46 19.32 27.29
C THR A 2 2.54 18.29 26.98
N ALA A 3 2.15 17.10 26.52
CA ALA A 3 3.11 16.10 26.06
C ALA A 3 3.98 16.73 24.95
N PRO A 4 5.30 16.46 24.92
CA PRO A 4 6.15 16.95 23.85
C PRO A 4 5.60 16.46 22.51
N ALA A 5 5.56 17.36 21.52
CA ALA A 5 5.11 17.01 20.18
C ALA A 5 5.96 15.82 19.66
N PRO A 6 5.33 14.78 19.10
CA PRO A 6 6.06 13.61 18.62
C PRO A 6 7.07 14.02 17.55
N LYS A 7 8.30 13.51 17.65
CA LYS A 7 9.33 13.77 16.65
C LYS A 7 8.92 13.16 15.30
N LEU A 8 8.96 13.98 14.26
CA LEU A 8 8.70 13.52 12.89
C LEU A 8 9.79 12.54 12.42
N PRO A 9 9.44 11.54 11.59
CA PRO A 9 10.42 10.58 11.10
C PRO A 9 11.42 11.23 10.13
N GLY A 10 12.70 10.90 10.31
CA GLY A 10 13.76 11.20 9.36
C GLY A 10 13.68 10.31 8.10
N ALA A 11 14.45 10.65 7.06
CA ALA A 11 14.37 9.98 5.75
C ALA A 11 14.59 8.46 5.83
N LEU A 12 15.63 8.01 6.55
CA LEU A 12 15.92 6.59 6.73
C LEU A 12 14.77 5.85 7.44
N ALA A 13 14.21 6.45 8.50
CA ALA A 13 13.09 5.87 9.24
C ALA A 13 11.85 5.69 8.35
N ARG A 14 11.59 6.63 7.42
CA ARG A 14 10.49 6.52 6.44
C ARG A 14 10.72 5.38 5.45
N VAL A 15 11.95 5.23 4.95
CA VAL A 15 12.31 4.12 4.05
C VAL A 15 12.13 2.77 4.75
N VAL A 16 12.66 2.64 5.97
CA VAL A 16 12.50 1.41 6.78
C VAL A 16 11.03 1.11 7.04
N ALA A 17 10.24 2.12 7.39
CA ALA A 17 8.81 1.93 7.67
C ALA A 17 8.01 1.60 6.40
N ALA A 18 8.35 2.18 5.24
CA ALA A 18 7.78 1.81 3.96
C ALA A 18 8.10 0.34 3.60
N LEU A 19 9.36 -0.09 3.74
CA LEU A 19 9.75 -1.48 3.51
C LEU A 19 9.08 -2.45 4.48
N LEU A 20 8.94 -2.07 5.75
CA LEU A 20 8.24 -2.88 6.74
C LEU A 20 6.76 -3.05 6.37
N CYS A 21 6.09 -1.98 5.94
CA CYS A 21 4.74 -2.08 5.38
C CYS A 21 4.70 -3.06 4.21
N THR A 22 5.60 -2.91 3.23
CA THR A 22 5.66 -3.82 2.08
C THR A 22 5.79 -5.28 2.52
N CYS A 23 6.70 -5.59 3.43
CA CYS A 23 6.87 -6.94 3.96
C CYS A 23 5.57 -7.45 4.61
N CYS A 24 4.92 -6.64 5.46
CA CYS A 24 3.65 -7.01 6.08
C CYS A 24 2.58 -7.35 5.05
N MET A 25 2.44 -6.53 4.00
CA MET A 25 1.40 -6.67 2.97
C MET A 25 1.64 -7.86 2.05
N VAL A 26 2.90 -8.18 1.75
CA VAL A 26 3.25 -9.36 0.95
C VAL A 26 3.08 -10.63 1.78
N LEU A 27 3.50 -10.62 3.05
CA LEU A 27 3.37 -11.77 3.95
C LEU A 27 1.93 -12.02 4.39
N SER A 28 1.05 -11.02 4.28
CA SER A 28 -0.39 -11.21 4.47
C SER A 28 -1.09 -11.79 3.23
N SER A 29 -0.38 -12.00 2.12
CA SER A 29 -0.96 -12.64 0.94
C SER A 29 -1.44 -14.07 1.25
N PRO A 30 -2.41 -14.59 0.48
CA PRO A 30 -3.03 -15.89 0.77
C PRO A 30 -2.07 -17.08 0.85
N ASP A 31 -0.91 -17.01 0.20
CA ASP A 31 0.09 -18.07 0.21
C ASP A 31 0.79 -18.18 1.58
N ALA A 32 1.07 -17.04 2.22
CA ALA A 32 1.74 -16.96 3.53
C ALA A 32 0.75 -16.93 4.71
N ASP A 33 -0.48 -16.46 4.49
CA ASP A 33 -1.62 -16.56 5.43
C ASP A 33 -1.41 -15.89 6.80
N LEU A 34 -0.50 -14.92 6.88
CA LEU A 34 -0.34 -14.08 8.07
C LEU A 34 -1.34 -12.92 8.03
N TRP A 35 -2.64 -13.23 7.99
CA TRP A 35 -3.74 -12.27 7.80
C TRP A 35 -3.75 -11.11 8.81
N TRP A 36 -3.21 -11.32 10.02
CA TRP A 36 -3.11 -10.30 11.06
C TRP A 36 -2.15 -9.16 10.66
N LEU A 37 -1.21 -9.42 9.74
CA LEU A 37 -0.33 -8.40 9.16
C LEU A 37 -1.10 -7.38 8.31
N CYS A 38 -2.28 -7.72 7.77
CA CYS A 38 -3.17 -6.74 7.11
C CYS A 38 -3.65 -5.65 8.06
N PHE A 39 -3.65 -5.86 9.39
CA PHE A 39 -3.99 -4.81 10.36
C PHE A 39 -2.76 -3.98 10.73
N VAL A 40 -1.70 -4.65 11.17
CA VAL A 40 -0.50 -3.95 11.71
C VAL A 40 0.37 -3.32 10.62
N GLY A 41 0.33 -3.84 9.39
CA GLY A 41 1.14 -3.36 8.27
C GLY A 41 0.83 -1.93 7.84
N TRP A 42 -0.34 -1.39 8.21
CA TRP A 42 -0.71 0.00 7.96
C TRP A 42 0.07 0.99 8.82
N VAL A 43 0.43 0.60 10.05
CA VAL A 43 1.05 1.51 11.03
C VAL A 43 2.41 2.04 10.51
N PRO A 44 3.34 1.19 10.01
CA PRO A 44 4.58 1.67 9.41
C PRO A 44 4.36 2.62 8.22
N TRP A 45 3.36 2.38 7.39
CA TRP A 45 3.09 3.24 6.23
C TRP A 45 2.53 4.61 6.63
N LEU A 46 1.58 4.64 7.57
CA LEU A 46 1.05 5.89 8.13
C LEU A 46 2.17 6.69 8.81
N TYR A 47 3.06 6.01 9.54
CA TYR A 47 4.26 6.62 10.11
C TYR A 47 5.19 7.18 9.03
N ALA A 48 5.43 6.44 7.94
CA ALA A 48 6.30 6.86 6.84
C ALA A 48 5.81 8.13 6.12
N ILE A 49 4.50 8.42 6.12
CA ILE A 49 3.93 9.63 5.50
C ILE A 49 3.68 10.78 6.49
N GLU A 50 3.86 10.55 7.80
CA GLU A 50 3.54 11.53 8.84
C GLU A 50 4.34 12.84 8.67
N GLY A 51 3.66 13.99 8.72
CA GLY A 51 4.28 15.31 8.60
C GLY A 51 4.83 15.67 7.21
N LEU A 52 4.59 14.86 6.18
CA LEU A 52 4.99 15.22 4.82
C LEU A 52 4.07 16.29 4.20
N GLN A 53 4.53 16.86 3.08
CA GLN A 53 3.65 17.54 2.14
C GLN A 53 2.90 16.50 1.29
N PRO A 54 1.66 16.76 0.82
CA PRO A 54 0.88 15.82 0.02
C PRO A 54 1.65 15.26 -1.19
N ARG A 55 2.45 16.10 -1.87
CA ARG A 55 3.32 15.68 -2.98
C ARG A 55 4.37 14.65 -2.56
N HIS A 56 4.98 14.79 -1.38
CA HIS A 56 5.97 13.83 -0.91
C HIS A 56 5.30 12.54 -0.40
N ALA A 57 4.13 12.67 0.25
CA ALA A 57 3.33 11.52 0.64
C ALA A 57 2.89 10.68 -0.57
N PHE A 58 2.53 11.34 -1.68
CA PHE A 58 2.25 10.69 -2.96
C PHE A 58 3.40 9.79 -3.39
N TRP A 59 4.64 10.32 -3.47
CA TRP A 59 5.79 9.54 -3.93
C TRP A 59 6.20 8.42 -2.98
N VAL A 60 6.12 8.65 -1.66
CA VAL A 60 6.38 7.59 -0.66
C VAL A 60 5.33 6.48 -0.77
N GLY A 61 4.05 6.86 -0.89
CA GLY A 61 2.95 5.92 -1.10
C GLY A 61 3.12 5.14 -2.40
N TRP A 62 3.41 5.83 -3.50
CA TRP A 62 3.60 5.23 -4.82
C TRP A 62 4.73 4.21 -4.84
N LEU A 63 5.88 4.54 -4.25
CA LEU A 63 7.01 3.61 -4.17
C LEU A 63 6.69 2.40 -3.28
N THR A 64 6.07 2.63 -2.12
CA THR A 64 5.64 1.55 -1.22
C THR A 64 4.68 0.60 -1.93
N GLY A 65 3.66 1.16 -2.60
CA GLY A 65 2.67 0.41 -3.36
C GLY A 65 3.27 -0.33 -4.54
N THR A 66 4.16 0.31 -5.30
CA THR A 66 4.83 -0.32 -6.45
C THR A 66 5.64 -1.53 -6.00
N VAL A 67 6.44 -1.42 -4.93
CA VAL A 67 7.23 -2.55 -4.41
C VAL A 67 6.31 -3.64 -3.85
N THR A 68 5.24 -3.26 -3.15
CA THR A 68 4.25 -4.20 -2.61
C THR A 68 3.57 -4.99 -3.71
N VAL A 69 3.10 -4.32 -4.77
CA VAL A 69 2.44 -4.97 -5.90
C VAL A 69 3.44 -5.81 -6.69
N PHE A 70 4.63 -5.27 -7.00
CA PHE A 70 5.63 -6.02 -7.77
C PHE A 70 6.06 -7.31 -7.07
N TRP A 71 6.21 -7.29 -5.74
CA TRP A 71 6.52 -8.51 -5.00
C TRP A 71 5.27 -9.40 -4.87
N GLY A 72 4.14 -8.87 -4.43
CA GLY A 72 2.91 -9.63 -4.23
C GLY A 72 2.36 -10.29 -5.50
N PHE A 73 2.68 -9.71 -6.67
CA PHE A 73 2.29 -10.22 -7.99
C PHE A 73 3.45 -10.81 -8.77
N ILE A 74 4.52 -11.32 -8.12
CA ILE A 74 5.64 -11.95 -8.82
C ILE A 74 5.21 -13.12 -9.73
N TRP A 75 4.08 -13.75 -9.42
CA TRP A 75 3.44 -14.76 -10.25
C TRP A 75 2.99 -14.23 -11.63
N LEU A 76 2.71 -12.93 -11.77
CA LEU A 76 2.35 -12.30 -13.04
C LEU A 76 3.49 -12.38 -14.05
N THR A 77 4.75 -12.26 -13.61
CA THR A 77 5.91 -12.49 -14.49
C THR A 77 5.90 -13.90 -15.05
N GLN A 78 5.61 -14.90 -14.22
CA GLN A 78 5.52 -16.30 -14.67
C GLN A 78 4.34 -16.53 -15.62
N LEU A 79 3.21 -15.86 -15.38
CA LEU A 79 2.06 -15.89 -16.28
C LEU A 79 2.43 -15.34 -17.66
N LEU A 80 3.08 -14.17 -17.72
CA LEU A 80 3.50 -13.56 -18.98
C LEU A 80 4.48 -14.46 -19.76
N MET A 81 5.42 -15.09 -19.05
CA MET A 81 6.39 -15.98 -19.70
C MET A 81 5.74 -17.26 -20.22
N ARG A 82 4.83 -17.87 -19.46
CA ARG A 82 4.22 -19.17 -19.81
C ARG A 82 3.09 -19.05 -20.82
N PHE A 83 2.26 -18.01 -20.73
CA PHE A 83 1.03 -17.91 -21.50
C PHE A 83 1.06 -16.83 -22.59
N ALA A 84 1.82 -15.74 -22.39
CA ALA A 84 1.97 -14.69 -23.41
C ALA A 84 3.22 -14.88 -24.30
N GLY A 85 4.06 -15.88 -24.01
CA GLY A 85 5.28 -16.18 -24.77
C GLY A 85 6.39 -15.12 -24.61
N PHE A 86 6.30 -14.28 -23.57
CA PHE A 86 7.29 -13.22 -23.36
C PHE A 86 8.60 -13.81 -22.81
N GLY A 87 9.73 -13.35 -23.36
CA GLY A 87 11.03 -13.55 -22.71
C GLY A 87 11.13 -12.77 -21.39
N PRO A 88 12.07 -13.11 -20.50
CA PRO A 88 12.21 -12.45 -19.19
C PRO A 88 12.47 -10.93 -19.33
N VAL A 89 13.21 -10.53 -20.36
CA VAL A 89 13.52 -9.11 -20.65
C VAL A 89 12.26 -8.29 -20.93
N ALA A 90 11.21 -8.90 -21.51
CA ALA A 90 9.93 -8.23 -21.73
C ALA A 90 8.96 -8.41 -20.55
N ALA A 91 8.96 -9.58 -19.91
CA ALA A 91 8.03 -9.91 -18.83
C ALA A 91 8.24 -9.04 -17.58
N TYR A 92 9.50 -8.80 -17.17
CA TYR A 92 9.79 -7.97 -15.99
C TYR A 92 9.37 -6.50 -16.16
N PRO A 93 9.70 -5.80 -17.26
CA PRO A 93 9.23 -4.43 -17.49
C PRO A 93 7.72 -4.31 -17.59
N VAL A 94 7.03 -5.27 -18.22
CA VAL A 94 5.56 -5.26 -18.31
C VAL A 94 4.93 -5.45 -16.93
N HIS A 95 5.48 -6.36 -16.12
CA HIS A 95 5.06 -6.50 -14.72
C HIS A 95 5.37 -5.23 -13.91
N LEU A 96 6.54 -4.63 -14.08
CA LEU A 96 6.87 -3.37 -13.42
C LEU A 96 5.89 -2.26 -13.82
N LEU A 97 5.51 -2.14 -15.09
CA LEU A 97 4.52 -1.18 -15.55
C LEU A 97 3.15 -1.39 -14.86
N PHE A 98 2.72 -2.65 -14.75
CA PHE A 98 1.53 -3.00 -13.97
C PHE A 98 1.67 -2.57 -12.50
N ALA A 99 2.82 -2.84 -11.88
CA ALA A 99 3.06 -2.48 -10.48
C ALA A 99 3.12 -0.95 -10.26
N LEU A 100 3.71 -0.20 -11.20
CA LEU A 100 3.74 1.27 -11.18
C LEU A 100 2.33 1.86 -11.29
N PHE A 101 1.49 1.26 -12.12
CA PHE A 101 0.09 1.66 -12.27
C PHE A 101 -0.72 1.34 -11.00
N GLN A 102 -0.65 0.10 -10.50
CA GLN A 102 -1.34 -0.30 -9.26
C GLN A 102 -0.79 0.42 -8.02
N GLY A 103 0.48 0.85 -8.04
CA GLY A 103 1.05 1.70 -7.00
C GLY A 103 0.31 3.02 -6.80
N LEU A 104 -0.47 3.49 -7.79
CA LEU A 104 -1.33 4.66 -7.64
C LEU A 104 -2.41 4.48 -6.57
N GLN A 105 -2.87 3.24 -6.32
CA GLN A 105 -3.77 2.88 -5.22
C GLN A 105 -3.18 3.19 -3.85
N TRP A 106 -1.85 3.31 -3.75
CA TRP A 106 -1.17 3.73 -2.53
C TRP A 106 -0.85 5.23 -2.56
N ALA A 107 -0.49 5.74 -3.74
CA ALA A 107 -0.07 7.13 -3.92
C ALA A 107 -1.20 8.14 -3.64
N LEU A 108 -2.39 7.90 -4.22
CA LEU A 108 -3.52 8.83 -4.10
C LEU A 108 -4.06 8.87 -2.67
N PRO A 109 -4.33 7.73 -1.98
CA PRO A 109 -4.72 7.76 -0.58
C PRO A 109 -3.66 8.40 0.32
N ALA A 110 -2.36 8.14 0.13
CA ALA A 110 -1.31 8.80 0.91
C ALA A 110 -1.38 10.34 0.81
N ALA A 111 -1.51 10.85 -0.42
CA ALA A 111 -1.63 12.29 -0.66
C ALA A 111 -2.92 12.85 -0.05
N LEU A 112 -4.04 12.15 -0.21
CA LEU A 112 -5.35 12.54 0.32
C LEU A 112 -5.37 12.55 1.85
N ILE A 113 -4.76 11.54 2.50
CA ILE A 113 -4.65 11.47 3.96
C ILE A 113 -3.92 12.70 4.49
N VAL A 114 -2.73 12.97 3.96
CA VAL A 114 -1.91 14.10 4.40
C VAL A 114 -2.59 15.44 4.10
N TRP A 115 -3.22 15.59 2.93
CA TRP A 115 -3.96 16.80 2.57
C TRP A 115 -5.17 17.03 3.48
N ALA A 116 -6.00 15.99 3.70
CA ALA A 116 -7.22 16.09 4.48
C ALA A 116 -6.92 16.35 5.95
N ARG A 117 -5.90 15.69 6.52
CA ARG A 117 -5.45 15.94 7.90
C ARG A 117 -4.98 17.37 8.09
N ARG A 118 -4.21 17.90 7.14
CA ARG A 118 -3.72 19.29 7.21
C ARG A 118 -4.83 20.32 7.03
N ARG A 119 -5.86 20.03 6.23
CA ARG A 119 -7.00 20.95 6.06
C ARG A 119 -8.01 20.91 7.21
N THR A 120 -8.26 19.73 7.77
CA THR A 120 -9.38 19.53 8.71
C THR A 120 -8.95 19.32 10.16
N GLY A 121 -7.68 18.98 10.41
CA GLY A 121 -7.19 18.61 11.73
C GLY A 121 -7.77 17.31 12.29
N ARG A 122 -8.56 16.56 11.50
CA ARG A 122 -9.20 15.32 11.96
C ARG A 122 -8.20 14.19 12.15
N ASP A 123 -8.62 13.20 12.94
CA ASP A 123 -7.83 12.02 13.27
C ASP A 123 -7.48 11.20 12.01
N VAL A 124 -6.26 10.67 11.99
CA VAL A 124 -5.79 9.72 10.98
C VAL A 124 -6.63 8.45 10.96
N LEU A 125 -7.14 8.00 12.12
CA LEU A 125 -7.98 6.82 12.23
C LEU A 125 -9.31 6.96 11.47
N LEU A 126 -9.79 8.19 11.29
CA LEU A 126 -10.98 8.46 10.48
C LEU A 126 -10.61 8.67 9.00
N ILE A 127 -9.56 9.44 8.74
CA ILE A 127 -9.21 9.85 7.37
C ILE A 127 -8.60 8.70 6.57
N ALA A 128 -7.75 7.87 7.18
CA ALA A 128 -7.07 6.77 6.50
C ALA A 128 -8.02 5.76 5.84
N PRO A 129 -9.02 5.17 6.54
CA PRO A 129 -9.93 4.22 5.91
C PRO A 129 -10.74 4.88 4.80
N LEU A 130 -11.27 6.11 5.01
CA LEU A 130 -12.04 6.82 3.99
C LEU A 130 -11.22 7.11 2.73
N ALA A 131 -9.96 7.52 2.89
CA ALA A 131 -9.06 7.79 1.78
C ALA A 131 -8.70 6.50 1.02
N TRP A 132 -8.49 5.39 1.74
CA TRP A 132 -8.22 4.09 1.14
C TRP A 132 -9.42 3.58 0.32
N THR A 133 -10.61 3.57 0.93
CA THR A 133 -11.84 3.12 0.25
C THR A 133 -12.19 4.00 -0.94
N ALA A 134 -11.95 5.31 -0.86
CA ALA A 134 -12.11 6.21 -2.01
C ALA A 134 -11.13 5.86 -3.13
N GLY A 135 -9.89 5.48 -2.79
CA GLY A 135 -8.92 4.94 -3.75
C GLY A 135 -9.46 3.70 -4.44
N GLU A 136 -9.86 2.68 -3.66
CA GLU A 136 -10.34 1.39 -4.21
C GLU A 136 -11.60 1.55 -5.08
N ALA A 137 -12.46 2.53 -4.76
CA ALA A 137 -13.68 2.79 -5.51
C ALA A 137 -13.45 3.56 -6.81
N LEU A 138 -12.45 4.46 -6.86
CA LEU A 138 -12.21 5.35 -7.99
C LEU A 138 -11.14 4.84 -8.94
N LEU A 139 -10.15 4.10 -8.44
CA LEU A 139 -9.05 3.62 -9.26
C LEU A 139 -9.41 2.30 -9.95
N PRO A 140 -9.24 2.21 -11.27
CA PRO A 140 -9.53 0.98 -11.98
C PRO A 140 -8.47 -0.07 -11.65
N HIS A 141 -8.95 -1.24 -11.24
CA HIS A 141 -8.12 -2.39 -10.93
C HIS A 141 -8.13 -3.36 -12.11
N VAL A 142 -6.94 -3.64 -12.67
CA VAL A 142 -6.78 -4.63 -13.75
C VAL A 142 -7.10 -6.03 -13.23
N PHE A 143 -6.67 -6.32 -12.00
CA PHE A 143 -7.09 -7.48 -11.22
C PHE A 143 -7.76 -6.97 -9.95
N PRO A 144 -8.92 -7.52 -9.53
CA PRO A 144 -9.58 -7.11 -8.30
C PRO A 144 -8.70 -7.48 -7.10
N SER A 145 -7.84 -6.55 -6.69
CA SER A 145 -6.86 -6.73 -5.62
C SER A 145 -7.20 -5.79 -4.45
N TYR A 146 -8.16 -6.21 -3.64
CA TYR A 146 -8.59 -5.46 -2.46
C TYR A 146 -7.83 -5.91 -1.23
N MET A 147 -7.65 -5.01 -0.26
CA MET A 147 -7.05 -5.38 1.03
C MET A 147 -7.81 -6.54 1.69
N ALA A 148 -9.13 -6.58 1.51
CA ALA A 148 -10.01 -7.59 2.07
C ALA A 148 -9.63 -9.05 1.70
N LEU A 149 -8.92 -9.26 0.58
CA LEU A 149 -8.48 -10.57 0.15
C LEU A 149 -7.50 -11.23 1.13
N GLY A 150 -6.76 -10.45 1.92
CA GLY A 150 -5.87 -10.98 2.96
C GLY A 150 -6.63 -11.71 4.09
N TRP A 151 -7.94 -11.49 4.23
CA TRP A 151 -8.79 -12.18 5.21
C TRP A 151 -9.62 -13.32 4.61
N CYS A 152 -9.28 -13.81 3.41
CA CYS A 152 -10.04 -14.88 2.75
C CYS A 152 -10.15 -16.17 3.59
N ARG A 153 -9.21 -16.43 4.49
CA ARG A 153 -9.21 -17.55 5.44
C ARG A 153 -9.72 -17.21 6.84
N ALA A 154 -10.10 -15.96 7.07
CA ALA A 154 -10.62 -15.45 8.34
C ALA A 154 -12.00 -14.75 8.12
N PRO A 155 -13.05 -15.52 7.77
CA PRO A 155 -14.32 -14.99 7.28
C PRO A 155 -15.07 -14.10 8.28
N LEU A 156 -14.78 -14.21 9.59
CA LEU A 156 -15.31 -13.32 10.61
C LEU A 156 -15.06 -11.83 10.30
N TRP A 157 -13.96 -11.51 9.62
CA TRP A 157 -13.61 -10.14 9.22
C TRP A 157 -14.28 -9.68 7.92
N LEU A 158 -14.99 -10.58 7.22
CA LEU A 158 -15.66 -10.31 5.94
C LEU A 158 -17.20 -10.32 6.06
N GLN A 159 -17.76 -10.85 7.15
CA GLN A 159 -19.15 -11.26 7.27
C GLN A 159 -20.06 -10.32 8.07
N THR A 160 -19.63 -9.08 8.33
CA THR A 160 -20.46 -8.06 9.02
C THR A 160 -20.99 -7.02 8.05
#